data_AF-A0A1Y2W369-F1
#
_entry.id   AF-A0A1Y2W369-F1
#
_cell.length_a   1.000
_cell.length_b   1.000
_cell.length_c   1.000
_cell.angle_alpha   90.00
_cell.angle_beta   90.00
_cell.angle_gamma   90.00
#
_symmetry.space_group_name_H-M   'P 1'
#
loop_
_entity.id
_entity.type
_entity.pdbx_description
1 polymer ?
#
loop_
_entity_poly.entity_id
_entity_poly.type
_entity_poly.pdbx_seq_one_letter_code
_entity_poly.pdbx_strand_id
1 'polypeptide(L)'
;MTHKSSNTERDEYGWRELWGVRFKWTPEHLTPEALKPLRHTYDTTATDAIERLNEMLSISSRTEPTKDSSPQAGKKAQGDLYKMLQTHASSDEKVKKLWDEINTIPPWVDWAQIERGQKVFYRYGGPAFTALTFLSLLGGMGSGRTVETLDRTGGFGVDVVRRRLLETTQHTLNITRDLESIKPGGDGFADSVRVRLLHAAVRRRIVKMAEVEPSYYDVKTSGIPINDLDCIGTINTFSATVIWMGLPRQGIWLREREVADYLALWRYVAYLMGTPHDWMSTTGSARRMLESLLVAEIRPSRASANLANNIIAGLQNQPPTYASREFMCAQTYWLNGEQLSQALAIERPSLFYFALVLGQCILFTTLSYINRSISYLDERNIQLSLGVLLYGVLSKS
;
A
#
# COMPACT_ATOMS: atom_id res chain seq x y z
N MET A 1 18.71 12.23 51.70
CA MET A 1 17.35 12.24 51.12
C MET A 1 17.09 13.62 50.56
N THR A 2 17.03 13.74 49.23
CA THR A 2 16.11 14.66 48.53
C THR A 2 16.20 14.39 47.04
N HIS A 3 15.04 14.06 46.49
CA HIS A 3 14.70 13.73 45.11
C HIS A 3 15.53 14.39 44.00
N LYS A 4 16.28 13.56 43.26
CA LYS A 4 16.52 13.71 41.82
C LYS A 4 15.81 12.56 41.10
N SER A 5 14.50 12.66 41.00
CA SER A 5 13.66 11.84 40.13
C SER A 5 12.57 12.77 39.62
N SER A 6 12.18 12.60 38.34
CA SER A 6 11.00 13.19 37.68
C SER A 6 11.18 14.38 36.71
N ASN A 7 12.25 14.45 35.92
CA ASN A 7 12.24 15.32 34.72
C ASN A 7 12.59 14.63 33.38
N THR A 8 12.88 13.33 33.38
CA THR A 8 13.10 12.55 32.14
C THR A 8 11.87 11.75 31.70
N GLU A 9 10.93 11.44 32.62
CA GLU A 9 9.69 10.70 32.29
C GLU A 9 8.60 11.59 31.66
N ARG A 10 8.68 12.92 31.80
CA ARG A 10 7.67 13.86 31.27
C ARG A 10 7.76 14.07 29.76
N ASP A 11 8.88 13.69 29.13
CA ASP A 11 9.10 13.82 27.67
C ASP A 11 8.86 12.52 26.90
N GLU A 12 8.63 11.39 27.57
CA GLU A 12 8.44 10.09 26.90
C GLU A 12 7.03 9.96 26.29
N TYR A 13 6.01 10.40 27.04
CA TYR A 13 4.59 10.33 26.68
C TYR A 13 3.94 11.71 26.72
N GLY A 14 3.08 12.04 25.74
CA GLY A 14 2.52 13.39 25.64
C GLY A 14 2.00 13.72 24.25
N TRP A 15 1.61 14.98 24.05
CA TRP A 15 1.20 15.45 22.72
C TRP A 15 2.40 15.53 21.79
N ARG A 16 2.26 14.93 20.61
CA ARG A 16 3.22 15.02 19.50
C ARG A 16 2.54 15.66 18.31
N GLU A 17 3.31 16.42 17.54
CA GLU A 17 2.90 16.95 16.25
C GLU A 17 3.96 16.61 15.22
N LEU A 18 3.62 15.71 14.29
CA LEU A 18 4.53 15.21 13.27
C LEU A 18 3.80 15.20 11.94
N TRP A 19 4.43 15.77 10.90
CA TRP A 19 3.92 15.76 9.52
C TRP A 19 2.48 16.29 9.41
N GLY A 20 2.15 17.30 10.21
CA GLY A 20 0.81 17.91 10.26
C GLY A 20 -0.26 17.02 10.90
N VAL A 21 0.13 16.05 11.73
CA VAL A 21 -0.77 15.23 12.54
C VAL A 21 -0.44 15.45 14.01
N ARG A 22 -1.46 15.82 14.79
CA ARG A 22 -1.35 15.99 16.24
C ARG A 22 -2.06 14.85 16.96
N PHE A 23 -1.35 14.15 17.83
CA PHE A 23 -1.86 13.01 18.57
C PHE A 23 -1.19 12.88 19.93
N LYS A 24 -1.80 12.11 20.84
CA LYS A 24 -1.26 11.87 22.18
C LYS A 24 -0.52 10.53 22.18
N TRP A 25 0.79 10.57 22.31
CA TRP A 25 1.64 9.40 22.48
C TRP A 25 1.37 8.74 23.83
N THR A 26 1.18 7.43 23.84
CA THR A 26 0.85 6.62 25.02
C THR A 26 1.73 5.37 25.09
N PRO A 27 1.81 4.69 26.24
CA PRO A 27 2.53 3.41 26.39
C PRO A 27 2.05 2.28 25.48
N GLU A 28 0.83 2.39 24.92
CA GLU A 28 0.29 1.39 23.97
C GLU A 28 0.82 1.59 22.53
N HIS A 29 1.56 2.66 22.26
CA HIS A 29 2.21 2.89 20.98
C HIS A 29 3.50 2.07 20.88
N LEU A 30 3.85 1.69 19.66
CA LEU A 30 5.11 1.01 19.40
C LEU A 30 6.20 2.06 19.16
N THR A 31 7.27 2.02 19.95
CA THR A 31 8.43 2.88 19.74
C THR A 31 9.18 2.48 18.46
N PRO A 32 10.00 3.37 17.88
CA PRO A 32 10.88 3.00 16.76
C PRO A 32 11.75 1.78 17.06
N GLU A 33 12.21 1.62 18.31
CA GLU A 33 13.00 0.49 18.79
C GLU A 33 12.16 -0.79 18.82
N ALA A 34 10.90 -0.71 19.25
CA ALA A 34 9.98 -1.86 19.26
C ALA A 34 9.58 -2.32 17.85
N LEU A 35 9.56 -1.41 16.87
CA LEU A 35 9.31 -1.74 15.46
C LEU A 35 10.55 -2.28 14.73
N LYS A 36 11.75 -2.00 15.23
CA LYS A 36 13.01 -2.38 14.57
C LYS A 36 13.15 -3.87 14.26
N PRO A 37 12.73 -4.83 15.11
CA PRO A 37 12.80 -6.26 14.80
C PRO A 37 12.05 -6.64 13.52
N LEU A 38 10.94 -5.97 13.21
CA LEU A 38 10.12 -6.21 12.02
C LEU A 38 10.85 -5.86 10.72
N ARG A 39 12.00 -5.18 10.79
CA ARG A 39 12.89 -4.94 9.65
C ARG A 39 13.68 -6.18 9.22
N HIS A 40 13.68 -7.21 10.06
CA HIS A 40 14.43 -8.45 9.87
C HIS A 40 13.54 -9.68 9.75
N THR A 41 12.22 -9.51 9.84
CA THR A 41 11.23 -10.56 9.58
C THR A 41 10.55 -10.30 8.24
N TYR A 42 10.10 -11.37 7.61
CA TYR A 42 9.42 -11.33 6.32
C TYR A 42 8.65 -12.63 6.12
N ASP A 43 7.80 -12.66 5.12
CA ASP A 43 7.04 -13.84 4.70
C ASP A 43 7.94 -14.97 4.18
N THR A 44 8.34 -15.88 5.07
CA THR A 44 9.14 -17.06 4.74
C THR A 44 8.33 -18.08 3.97
N THR A 45 7.02 -18.20 4.21
CA THR A 45 6.15 -19.17 3.52
C THR A 45 6.13 -18.90 2.02
N ALA A 46 5.94 -17.65 1.60
CA ALA A 46 6.00 -17.31 0.18
C ALA A 46 7.41 -17.40 -0.42
N THR A 47 8.45 -17.06 0.36
CA THR A 47 9.85 -17.23 -0.08
C THR A 47 10.17 -18.70 -0.36
N ASP A 48 9.83 -19.61 0.54
CA ASP A 48 10.02 -21.06 0.38
C ASP A 48 9.29 -21.61 -0.85
N ALA A 49 8.03 -21.20 -1.05
CA ALA A 49 7.24 -21.62 -2.20
C ALA A 49 7.84 -21.10 -3.53
N ILE A 50 8.23 -19.83 -3.60
CA ILE A 50 8.85 -19.23 -4.80
C ILE A 50 10.17 -19.93 -5.15
N GLU A 51 11.00 -20.25 -4.16
CA GLU A 51 12.26 -20.96 -4.40
C GLU A 51 11.98 -22.31 -5.05
N ARG A 52 11.01 -23.04 -4.49
CA ARG A 52 10.67 -24.36 -5.01
C ARG A 52 10.06 -24.31 -6.41
N LEU A 53 9.15 -23.35 -6.68
CA LEU A 53 8.59 -23.16 -8.01
C LEU A 53 9.66 -22.79 -9.04
N ASN A 54 10.64 -21.99 -8.67
CA ASN A 54 11.76 -21.64 -9.55
C ASN A 54 12.69 -22.84 -9.82
N GLU A 55 12.93 -23.70 -8.83
CA GLU A 55 13.66 -24.95 -9.04
C GLU A 55 12.95 -25.84 -10.05
N MET A 56 11.62 -26.00 -9.93
CA MET A 56 10.80 -26.77 -10.86
C MET A 56 10.90 -26.22 -12.30
N LEU A 57 10.82 -24.89 -12.47
CA LEU A 57 11.04 -24.24 -13.77
C LEU A 57 12.44 -24.50 -14.33
N SER A 58 13.47 -24.45 -13.49
CA SER A 58 14.86 -24.69 -13.89
C SER A 58 15.10 -26.14 -14.33
N ILE A 59 14.39 -27.11 -13.74
CA ILE A 59 14.45 -28.52 -14.13
C ILE A 59 13.74 -28.73 -15.46
N SER A 60 12.51 -28.22 -15.61
CA SER A 60 11.71 -28.35 -16.84
C SER A 60 12.43 -27.78 -18.07
N SER A 61 13.08 -26.62 -17.91
CA SER A 61 13.88 -25.98 -18.97
C SER A 61 15.18 -26.70 -19.33
N ARG A 62 15.69 -27.59 -18.46
CA ARG A 62 16.84 -28.45 -18.77
C ARG A 62 16.44 -29.73 -19.50
N THR A 63 15.21 -30.20 -19.30
CA THR A 63 14.67 -31.42 -19.91
C THR A 63 14.06 -31.23 -21.30
N GLU A 64 13.68 -30.01 -21.68
CA GLU A 64 13.18 -29.70 -23.04
C GLU A 64 14.19 -28.84 -23.83
N PRO A 65 14.74 -29.33 -24.96
CA PRO A 65 15.58 -28.50 -25.81
C PRO A 65 14.70 -27.53 -26.63
N THR A 66 14.54 -26.30 -26.15
CA THR A 66 13.81 -25.25 -26.89
C THR A 66 14.63 -24.75 -28.09
N LYS A 67 14.06 -24.91 -29.29
CA LYS A 67 14.64 -24.48 -30.58
C LYS A 67 14.64 -22.96 -30.86
N ASP A 68 14.14 -22.13 -29.94
CA ASP A 68 14.08 -20.67 -30.14
C ASP A 68 14.78 -19.90 -29.02
N SER A 69 16.03 -19.51 -29.28
CA SER A 69 16.83 -18.61 -28.45
C SER A 69 16.54 -17.14 -28.76
N SER A 70 15.27 -16.73 -28.65
CA SER A 70 14.90 -15.31 -28.76
C SER A 70 14.74 -14.66 -27.36
N PRO A 71 15.27 -13.44 -27.11
CA PRO A 71 15.16 -12.76 -25.81
C PRO A 71 13.72 -12.48 -25.35
N GLN A 72 12.74 -12.59 -26.26
CA GLN A 72 11.31 -12.47 -25.96
C GLN A 72 10.70 -13.75 -25.38
N ALA A 73 11.28 -14.93 -25.64
CA ALA A 73 10.82 -16.20 -25.06
C ALA A 73 11.08 -16.26 -23.54
N GLY A 74 12.17 -15.64 -23.06
CA GLY A 74 12.51 -15.58 -21.63
C GLY A 74 11.51 -14.77 -20.77
N LYS A 75 10.75 -13.84 -21.37
CA LYS A 75 9.65 -13.12 -20.68
C LYS A 75 8.33 -13.89 -20.70
N LYS A 76 8.14 -14.79 -21.68
CA LYS A 76 6.95 -15.67 -21.80
C LYS A 76 7.09 -16.95 -20.96
N ALA A 77 8.31 -17.36 -20.62
CA ALA A 77 8.62 -18.57 -19.86
C ALA A 77 8.54 -18.40 -18.33
N GLN A 78 8.38 -17.17 -17.83
CA GLN A 78 7.97 -16.93 -16.44
C GLN A 78 6.46 -17.19 -16.39
N GLY A 79 6.07 -18.47 -16.35
CA GLY A 79 4.67 -18.88 -16.24
C GLY A 79 3.98 -18.13 -15.10
N ASP A 80 2.66 -17.92 -15.21
CA ASP A 80 1.86 -17.31 -14.15
C ASP A 80 2.11 -18.06 -12.84
N LEU A 81 2.95 -17.50 -11.96
CA LEU A 81 3.43 -18.17 -10.74
C LEU A 81 2.26 -18.61 -9.87
N TYR A 82 1.13 -17.91 -9.96
CA TYR A 82 -0.12 -18.31 -9.33
C TYR A 82 -0.69 -19.62 -9.90
N LYS A 83 -0.70 -19.81 -11.23
CA LYS A 83 -1.12 -21.08 -11.85
C LYS A 83 -0.19 -22.22 -11.49
N MET A 84 1.12 -21.94 -11.41
CA MET A 84 2.09 -22.94 -10.95
C MET A 84 1.86 -23.33 -9.49
N LEU A 85 1.63 -22.34 -8.61
CA LEU A 85 1.26 -22.55 -7.22
C LEU A 85 0.02 -23.47 -7.13
N GLN A 86 -1.02 -23.19 -7.91
CA GLN A 86 -2.24 -24.01 -7.98
C GLN A 86 -1.97 -25.44 -8.48
N THR A 87 -1.13 -25.59 -9.51
CA THR A 87 -0.85 -26.89 -10.15
C THR A 87 -0.02 -27.80 -9.25
N HIS A 88 0.94 -27.23 -8.52
CA HIS A 88 1.90 -27.98 -7.71
C HIS A 88 1.53 -28.07 -6.23
N ALA A 89 0.42 -27.45 -5.81
CA ALA A 89 -0.04 -27.44 -4.42
C ALA A 89 -0.23 -28.83 -3.80
N SER A 90 -0.54 -29.86 -4.59
CA SER A 90 -0.69 -31.23 -4.09
C SER A 90 0.61 -32.06 -4.14
N SER A 91 1.63 -31.58 -4.84
CA SER A 91 2.85 -32.34 -5.15
C SER A 91 4.09 -31.94 -4.35
N ASP A 92 4.05 -30.79 -3.66
CA ASP A 92 5.19 -30.26 -2.93
C ASP A 92 4.77 -29.60 -1.61
N GLU A 93 5.43 -29.94 -0.51
CA GLU A 93 5.05 -29.50 0.84
C GLU A 93 5.18 -27.98 1.04
N LYS A 94 6.22 -27.34 0.48
CA LYS A 94 6.42 -25.89 0.63
C LYS A 94 5.37 -25.11 -0.15
N VAL A 95 5.07 -25.57 -1.37
CA VAL A 95 4.01 -25.02 -2.23
C VAL A 95 2.64 -25.25 -1.59
N LYS A 96 2.39 -26.46 -1.05
CA LYS A 96 1.18 -26.82 -0.33
C LYS A 96 0.94 -25.92 0.87
N LYS A 97 1.97 -25.67 1.67
CA LYS A 97 1.87 -24.82 2.87
C LYS A 97 1.35 -23.42 2.51
N LEU A 98 1.92 -22.77 1.49
CA LEU A 98 1.43 -21.47 1.02
C LEU A 98 -0.01 -21.58 0.52
N TRP A 99 -0.31 -22.61 -0.29
CA TRP A 99 -1.64 -22.81 -0.87
C TRP A 99 -2.73 -23.02 0.20
N ASP A 100 -2.45 -23.86 1.20
CA ASP A 100 -3.36 -24.11 2.31
C ASP A 100 -3.55 -22.84 3.15
N GLU A 101 -2.47 -22.08 3.40
CA GLU A 101 -2.54 -20.81 4.14
C GLU A 101 -3.46 -19.81 3.43
N ILE A 102 -3.28 -19.56 2.14
CA ILE A 102 -4.10 -18.57 1.41
C ILE A 102 -5.56 -19.02 1.25
N ASN A 103 -5.84 -20.33 1.16
CA ASN A 103 -7.21 -20.84 1.03
C ASN A 103 -7.93 -21.05 2.37
N THR A 104 -7.22 -20.90 3.49
CA THR A 104 -7.83 -20.97 4.82
C THR A 104 -8.55 -19.65 5.12
N ILE A 105 -9.79 -19.73 5.60
CA ILE A 105 -10.51 -18.54 6.08
C ILE A 105 -10.25 -18.36 7.57
N PRO A 106 -9.59 -17.28 8.01
CA PRO A 106 -9.37 -17.03 9.42
C PRO A 106 -10.68 -16.89 10.21
N PRO A 107 -10.76 -17.38 11.46
CA PRO A 107 -11.98 -17.28 12.28
C PRO A 107 -12.50 -15.86 12.54
N TRP A 108 -11.64 -14.83 12.40
CA TRP A 108 -12.03 -13.44 12.58
C TRP A 108 -12.64 -12.80 11.32
N VAL A 109 -12.70 -13.51 10.19
CA VAL A 109 -13.29 -13.00 8.95
C VAL A 109 -14.81 -13.03 9.02
N ASP A 110 -15.42 -11.84 8.94
CA ASP A 110 -16.84 -11.65 8.68
C ASP A 110 -17.03 -11.10 7.25
N TRP A 111 -17.58 -11.92 6.35
CA TRP A 111 -17.81 -11.54 4.96
C TRP A 111 -18.79 -10.38 4.81
N ALA A 112 -19.81 -10.28 5.66
CA ALA A 112 -20.73 -9.15 5.63
C ALA A 112 -20.03 -7.87 6.10
N GLN A 113 -19.03 -7.98 6.98
CA GLN A 113 -18.18 -6.85 7.36
C GLN A 113 -17.28 -6.40 6.22
N ILE A 114 -16.63 -7.34 5.53
CA ILE A 114 -15.77 -7.06 4.38
C ILE A 114 -16.57 -6.40 3.25
N GLU A 115 -17.77 -6.90 2.94
CA GLU A 115 -18.64 -6.32 1.90
C GLU A 115 -18.98 -4.84 2.20
N ARG A 116 -19.29 -4.53 3.47
CA ARG A 116 -19.50 -3.13 3.87
C ARG A 116 -18.22 -2.31 3.76
N GLY A 117 -17.06 -2.90 4.06
CA GLY A 117 -15.75 -2.27 3.87
C GLY A 117 -15.46 -1.94 2.41
N GLN A 118 -15.81 -2.83 1.49
CA GLN A 118 -15.74 -2.59 0.04
C GLN A 118 -16.61 -1.40 -0.37
N LYS A 119 -17.85 -1.32 0.16
CA LYS A 119 -18.74 -0.17 -0.09
C LYS A 119 -18.19 1.16 0.40
N VAL A 120 -17.43 1.19 1.50
CA VAL A 120 -16.80 2.43 2.01
C VAL A 120 -15.86 3.03 0.97
N PHE A 121 -15.08 2.21 0.26
CA PHE A 121 -14.17 2.68 -0.78
C PHE A 121 -14.92 3.45 -1.88
N TYR A 122 -16.00 2.88 -2.41
CA TYR A 122 -16.78 3.48 -3.49
C TYR A 122 -17.69 4.61 -3.03
N ARG A 123 -18.18 4.58 -1.78
CA ARG A 123 -18.89 5.72 -1.17
C ARG A 123 -18.06 6.99 -1.25
N TYR A 124 -16.75 6.86 -1.03
CA TYR A 124 -15.79 7.96 -1.05
C TYR A 124 -14.84 7.91 -2.26
N GLY A 125 -15.24 7.32 -3.39
CA GLY A 125 -14.32 6.96 -4.49
C GLY A 125 -13.33 8.06 -4.89
N GLY A 126 -13.81 9.24 -5.32
CA GLY A 126 -12.95 10.37 -5.67
C GLY A 126 -11.98 10.80 -4.55
N PRO A 127 -12.49 11.11 -3.34
CA PRO A 127 -11.65 11.40 -2.17
C PRO A 127 -10.65 10.29 -1.79
N ALA A 128 -11.06 9.02 -1.87
CA ALA A 128 -10.23 7.86 -1.55
C ALA A 128 -9.10 7.72 -2.57
N PHE A 129 -9.38 7.84 -3.87
CA PHE A 129 -8.34 7.84 -4.91
C PHE A 129 -7.38 9.02 -4.79
N THR A 130 -7.89 10.19 -4.40
CA THR A 130 -7.07 11.37 -4.14
C THR A 130 -6.13 11.11 -2.96
N ALA A 131 -6.64 10.55 -1.87
CA ALA A 131 -5.83 10.14 -0.72
C ALA A 131 -4.80 9.04 -1.07
N LEU A 132 -5.18 8.02 -1.83
CA LEU A 132 -4.25 6.97 -2.25
C LEU A 132 -3.13 7.52 -3.14
N THR A 133 -3.45 8.42 -4.07
CA THR A 133 -2.47 8.95 -5.02
C THR A 133 -1.52 9.96 -4.38
N PHE A 134 -2.06 10.94 -3.66
CA PHE A 134 -1.27 12.11 -3.23
C PHE A 134 -0.78 11.99 -1.79
N LEU A 135 -1.53 11.33 -0.91
CA LEU A 135 -1.06 11.08 0.46
C LEU A 135 -0.32 9.74 0.57
N SER A 136 -0.92 8.65 0.10
CA SER A 136 -0.39 7.30 0.35
C SER A 136 0.83 7.01 -0.52
N LEU A 137 0.71 7.20 -1.84
CA LEU A 137 1.79 6.97 -2.78
C LEU A 137 2.87 8.07 -2.70
N LEU A 138 2.51 9.33 -2.94
CA LEU A 138 3.49 10.44 -2.93
C LEU A 138 4.02 10.73 -1.53
N GLY A 139 3.16 10.77 -0.51
CA GLY A 139 3.60 10.92 0.89
C GLY A 139 4.37 9.70 1.40
N GLY A 140 4.04 8.50 0.91
CA GLY A 140 4.78 7.26 1.22
C GLY A 140 6.25 7.30 0.77
N MET A 141 6.60 8.14 -0.22
CA MET A 141 8.01 8.38 -0.58
C MET A 141 8.79 9.00 0.58
N GLY A 142 8.12 9.56 1.60
CA GLY A 142 8.74 10.00 2.84
C GLY A 142 9.39 8.88 3.66
N SER A 143 9.01 7.61 3.43
CA SER A 143 9.72 6.46 4.01
C SER A 143 11.02 6.18 3.26
N GLY A 144 12.09 6.88 3.63
CA GLY A 144 13.39 6.77 2.93
C GLY A 144 13.94 5.34 2.87
N ARG A 145 13.64 4.52 3.88
CA ARG A 145 14.04 3.12 3.95
C ARG A 145 13.32 2.25 2.91
N THR A 146 12.00 2.41 2.82
CA THR A 146 11.19 1.71 1.82
C THR A 146 11.57 2.18 0.41
N VAL A 147 11.84 3.47 0.24
CA VAL A 147 12.31 4.06 -1.02
C VAL A 147 13.60 3.43 -1.54
N GLU A 148 14.55 3.08 -0.67
CA GLU A 148 15.78 2.38 -1.08
C GLU A 148 15.46 1.07 -1.80
N THR A 149 14.49 0.30 -1.29
CA THR A 149 14.01 -0.91 -1.95
C THR A 149 13.34 -0.61 -3.28
N LEU A 150 12.48 0.42 -3.34
CA LEU A 150 11.75 0.78 -4.56
C LEU A 150 12.68 1.24 -5.68
N ASP A 151 13.70 2.02 -5.35
CA ASP A 151 14.71 2.54 -6.27
C ASP A 151 15.44 1.40 -7.00
N ARG A 152 15.79 0.32 -6.28
CA ARG A 152 16.43 -0.86 -6.87
C ARG A 152 15.57 -1.65 -7.84
N THR A 153 14.25 -1.46 -7.82
CA THR A 153 13.36 -2.13 -8.77
C THR A 153 13.23 -1.43 -10.11
N GLY A 154 13.69 -0.17 -10.23
CA GLY A 154 13.49 0.69 -11.39
C GLY A 154 12.01 1.03 -11.70
N GLY A 155 11.10 0.72 -10.78
CA GLY A 155 9.64 0.84 -11.01
C GLY A 155 9.08 2.24 -11.04
N PHE A 156 9.87 3.21 -10.57
CA PHE A 156 9.48 4.61 -10.40
C PHE A 156 10.24 5.54 -11.34
N GLY A 157 10.77 5.01 -12.45
CA GLY A 157 11.19 5.84 -13.58
C GLY A 157 9.98 6.49 -14.25
N VAL A 158 10.14 7.71 -14.78
CA VAL A 158 9.06 8.52 -15.38
C VAL A 158 8.26 7.74 -16.43
N ASP A 159 8.94 6.94 -17.26
CA ASP A 159 8.32 6.20 -18.37
C ASP A 159 7.57 4.93 -17.90
N VAL A 160 7.83 4.45 -16.69
CA VAL A 160 7.34 3.15 -16.19
C VAL A 160 6.31 3.33 -15.07
N VAL A 161 6.44 4.41 -14.29
CA VAL A 161 5.66 4.64 -13.06
C VAL A 161 4.17 4.54 -13.30
N ARG A 162 3.66 5.14 -14.39
CA ARG A 162 2.23 5.11 -14.70
C ARG A 162 1.70 3.69 -14.85
N ARG A 163 2.42 2.82 -15.58
CA ARG A 163 1.99 1.44 -15.78
C ARG A 163 1.90 0.69 -14.45
N ARG A 164 2.93 0.80 -13.60
CA ARG A 164 2.94 0.15 -12.27
C ARG A 164 1.84 0.68 -11.35
N LEU A 165 1.50 1.95 -11.45
CA LEU A 165 0.38 2.53 -10.71
C LEU A 165 -0.96 2.00 -11.19
N LEU A 166 -1.13 1.78 -12.49
CA LEU A 166 -2.33 1.13 -13.03
C LEU A 166 -2.42 -0.33 -12.58
N GLU A 167 -1.31 -1.07 -12.51
CA GLU A 167 -1.27 -2.43 -11.96
C GLU A 167 -1.75 -2.46 -10.48
N THR A 168 -1.27 -1.52 -9.66
CA THR A 168 -1.70 -1.39 -8.25
C THR A 168 -3.16 -0.95 -8.13
N THR A 169 -3.60 -0.06 -9.02
CA THR A 169 -4.99 0.38 -9.10
C THR A 169 -5.90 -0.78 -9.46
N GLN A 170 -5.50 -1.61 -10.44
CA GLN A 170 -6.25 -2.78 -10.85
C GLN A 170 -6.39 -3.79 -9.70
N HIS A 171 -5.30 -4.06 -8.96
CA HIS A 171 -5.36 -4.89 -7.75
C HIS A 171 -6.37 -4.34 -6.74
N THR A 172 -6.28 -3.04 -6.43
CA THR A 172 -7.18 -2.36 -5.49
C THR A 172 -8.64 -2.47 -5.93
N LEU A 173 -8.92 -2.29 -7.23
CA LEU A 173 -10.26 -2.43 -7.78
C LEU A 173 -10.76 -3.88 -7.71
N ASN A 174 -9.90 -4.87 -7.98
CA ASN A 174 -10.29 -6.28 -7.91
C ASN A 174 -10.61 -6.71 -6.47
N ILE A 175 -9.83 -6.29 -5.46
CA ILE A 175 -10.14 -6.62 -4.06
C ILE A 175 -11.37 -5.88 -3.53
N THR A 176 -11.74 -4.74 -4.12
CA THR A 176 -12.90 -3.95 -3.68
C THR A 176 -14.18 -4.24 -4.46
N ARG A 177 -14.09 -4.85 -5.64
CA ARG A 177 -15.20 -5.04 -6.58
C ARG A 177 -16.46 -5.66 -5.96
N ASP A 178 -16.29 -6.85 -5.39
CA ASP A 178 -17.35 -7.68 -4.80
C ASP A 178 -16.73 -8.80 -3.94
N LEU A 179 -17.57 -9.52 -3.20
CA LEU A 179 -17.10 -10.60 -2.31
C LEU A 179 -16.50 -11.79 -3.06
N GLU A 180 -17.05 -12.15 -4.22
CA GLU A 180 -16.57 -13.30 -4.99
C GLU A 180 -15.17 -13.05 -5.53
N SER A 181 -14.85 -11.79 -5.85
CA SER A 181 -13.52 -11.38 -6.28
C SER A 181 -12.45 -11.54 -5.18
N ILE A 182 -12.75 -11.21 -3.92
CA ILE A 182 -11.75 -11.26 -2.83
C ILE A 182 -11.69 -12.62 -2.11
N LYS A 183 -12.74 -13.45 -2.22
CA LYS A 183 -12.76 -14.82 -1.68
C LYS A 183 -11.79 -15.74 -2.42
N PRO A 184 -11.34 -16.86 -1.79
CA PRO A 184 -10.49 -17.85 -2.45
C PRO A 184 -11.01 -18.26 -3.83
N GLY A 185 -10.13 -18.17 -4.83
CA GLY A 185 -10.46 -18.44 -6.23
C GLY A 185 -10.91 -17.23 -7.07
N GLY A 186 -11.22 -16.10 -6.43
CA GLY A 186 -11.60 -14.86 -7.12
C GLY A 186 -10.43 -14.06 -7.72
N ASP A 187 -10.75 -13.03 -8.51
CA ASP A 187 -9.75 -12.19 -9.19
C ASP A 187 -8.89 -11.39 -8.20
N GLY A 188 -9.52 -10.69 -7.25
CA GLY A 188 -8.82 -9.92 -6.20
C GLY A 188 -8.01 -10.81 -5.26
N PHE A 189 -8.48 -12.03 -5.00
CA PHE A 189 -7.72 -13.05 -4.30
C PHE A 189 -6.45 -13.43 -5.08
N ALA A 190 -6.61 -13.82 -6.35
CA ALA A 190 -5.49 -14.23 -7.19
C ALA A 190 -4.47 -13.11 -7.36
N ASP A 191 -4.91 -11.86 -7.54
CA ASP A 191 -4.01 -10.72 -7.64
C ASP A 191 -3.25 -10.44 -6.34
N SER A 192 -3.91 -10.57 -5.18
CA SER A 192 -3.24 -10.44 -3.88
C SER A 192 -2.15 -11.49 -3.70
N VAL A 193 -2.41 -12.73 -4.13
CA VAL A 193 -1.43 -13.82 -4.10
C VAL A 193 -0.29 -13.56 -5.09
N ARG A 194 -0.58 -13.04 -6.30
CA ARG A 194 0.45 -12.65 -7.27
C ARG A 194 1.37 -11.58 -6.71
N VAL A 195 0.83 -10.57 -6.01
CA VAL A 195 1.64 -9.54 -5.36
C VAL A 195 2.49 -10.14 -4.24
N ARG A 196 1.94 -11.04 -3.40
CA ARG A 196 2.69 -11.76 -2.35
C ARG A 196 3.89 -12.52 -2.94
N LEU A 197 3.66 -13.26 -4.03
CA LEU A 197 4.69 -13.99 -4.78
C LEU A 197 5.73 -13.04 -5.41
N LEU A 198 5.28 -11.92 -6.00
CA LEU A 198 6.16 -10.88 -6.55
C LEU A 198 7.07 -10.29 -5.46
N HIS A 199 6.52 -9.97 -4.29
CA HIS A 199 7.29 -9.44 -3.16
C HIS A 199 8.41 -10.40 -2.72
N ALA A 200 8.10 -11.68 -2.57
CA ALA A 200 9.11 -12.70 -2.27
C ALA A 200 10.20 -12.80 -3.35
N ALA A 201 9.81 -12.76 -4.64
CA ALA A 201 10.75 -12.80 -5.76
C ALA A 201 11.66 -11.56 -5.82
N VAL A 202 11.11 -10.35 -5.61
CA VAL A 202 11.87 -9.08 -5.60
C VAL A 202 12.84 -9.05 -4.43
N ARG A 203 12.38 -9.42 -3.21
CA ARG A 203 13.23 -9.52 -2.02
C ARG A 203 14.45 -10.40 -2.29
N ARG A 204 14.21 -11.62 -2.77
CA ARG A 204 15.27 -12.58 -3.09
C ARG A 204 16.26 -12.02 -4.12
N ARG A 205 15.75 -11.36 -5.17
CA ARG A 205 16.60 -10.74 -6.19
C ARG A 205 17.51 -9.66 -5.59
N ILE A 206 16.98 -8.76 -4.78
CA ILE A 206 17.76 -7.66 -4.18
C ILE A 206 18.81 -8.23 -3.22
N VAL A 207 18.44 -9.19 -2.37
CA VAL A 207 19.39 -9.84 -1.44
C VAL A 207 20.53 -10.52 -2.20
N LYS A 208 20.21 -11.31 -3.23
CA LYS A 208 21.24 -11.97 -4.06
C LYS A 208 22.15 -10.97 -4.77
N MET A 209 21.61 -9.84 -5.24
CA MET A 209 22.44 -8.78 -5.83
C MET A 209 23.37 -8.14 -4.78
N ALA A 210 22.88 -7.93 -3.56
CA ALA A 210 23.68 -7.37 -2.47
C ALA A 210 24.79 -8.32 -1.99
N GLU A 211 24.59 -9.65 -2.09
CA GLU A 211 25.65 -10.64 -1.81
C GLU A 211 26.79 -10.56 -2.84
N VAL A 212 26.47 -10.30 -4.10
CA VAL A 212 27.45 -10.17 -5.19
C VAL A 212 28.12 -8.80 -5.17
N GLU A 213 27.34 -7.75 -4.92
CA GLU A 213 27.80 -6.36 -4.87
C GLU A 213 27.27 -5.71 -3.58
N PRO A 214 28.05 -5.68 -2.48
CA PRO A 214 27.60 -5.12 -1.20
C PRO A 214 27.19 -3.65 -1.23
N SER A 215 27.69 -2.86 -2.20
CA SER A 215 27.27 -1.48 -2.45
C SER A 215 25.86 -1.36 -3.06
N TYR A 216 25.30 -2.45 -3.60
CA TYR A 216 24.01 -2.44 -4.25
C TYR A 216 22.88 -2.14 -3.27
N TYR A 217 22.86 -2.74 -2.08
CA TYR A 217 21.81 -2.51 -1.09
C TYR A 217 22.31 -2.80 0.33
N ASP A 218 22.20 -1.82 1.22
CA ASP A 218 22.64 -1.95 2.60
C ASP A 218 21.51 -2.48 3.51
N VAL A 219 21.52 -3.79 3.71
CA VAL A 219 20.56 -4.50 4.59
C VAL A 219 20.67 -4.06 6.05
N LYS A 220 21.85 -3.61 6.51
CA LYS A 220 22.06 -3.23 7.91
C LYS A 220 21.34 -1.93 8.24
N THR A 221 21.38 -0.96 7.33
CA THR A 221 20.69 0.32 7.51
C THR A 221 19.24 0.27 7.04
N SER A 222 18.98 -0.42 5.93
CA SER A 222 17.67 -0.42 5.27
C SER A 222 16.74 -1.56 5.70
N GLY A 223 17.25 -2.54 6.45
CA GLY A 223 16.52 -3.77 6.75
C GLY A 223 16.50 -4.73 5.56
N ILE A 224 15.86 -5.88 5.72
CA ILE A 224 15.64 -6.81 4.61
C ILE A 224 14.63 -6.17 3.64
N PRO A 225 14.85 -6.18 2.31
CA PRO A 225 13.89 -5.61 1.37
C PRO A 225 12.49 -6.21 1.53
N ILE A 226 11.45 -5.37 1.53
CA ILE A 226 10.06 -5.83 1.66
C ILE A 226 9.89 -6.66 2.94
N ASN A 227 10.45 -6.19 4.05
CA ASN A 227 10.26 -6.81 5.36
C ASN A 227 8.84 -6.55 5.90
N ASP A 228 8.51 -7.16 7.03
CA ASP A 228 7.19 -7.01 7.63
C ASP A 228 6.86 -5.55 7.96
N LEU A 229 7.83 -4.74 8.38
CA LEU A 229 7.60 -3.32 8.65
C LEU A 229 7.25 -2.54 7.38
N ASP A 230 7.92 -2.82 6.25
CA ASP A 230 7.57 -2.24 4.94
C ASP A 230 6.15 -2.64 4.50
N CYS A 231 5.81 -3.91 4.67
CA CYS A 231 4.49 -4.43 4.31
C CYS A 231 3.40 -3.83 5.21
N ILE A 232 3.61 -3.77 6.53
CA ILE A 232 2.70 -3.11 7.49
C ILE A 232 2.53 -1.64 7.12
N GLY A 233 3.63 -0.93 6.85
CA GLY A 233 3.60 0.46 6.42
C GLY A 233 2.76 0.66 5.16
N THR A 234 2.94 -0.21 4.16
CA THR A 234 2.16 -0.16 2.91
C THR A 234 0.68 -0.46 3.16
N ILE A 235 0.33 -1.52 3.88
CA ILE A 235 -1.09 -1.79 4.23
C ILE A 235 -1.69 -0.62 5.02
N ASN A 236 -0.91 0.00 5.90
CA ASN A 236 -1.34 1.16 6.67
C ASN A 236 -1.64 2.39 5.80
N THR A 237 -0.87 2.62 4.72
CA THR A 237 -1.16 3.73 3.80
C THR A 237 -2.47 3.53 3.04
N PHE A 238 -2.84 2.30 2.69
CA PHE A 238 -4.13 1.99 2.06
C PHE A 238 -5.34 2.01 3.01
N SER A 239 -5.10 1.82 4.31
CA SER A 239 -6.12 1.64 5.34
C SER A 239 -6.20 2.84 6.29
N ALA A 240 -5.45 2.78 7.39
CA ALA A 240 -5.46 3.75 8.49
C ALA A 240 -5.15 5.18 8.01
N THR A 241 -4.17 5.34 7.12
CA THR A 241 -3.81 6.65 6.56
C THR A 241 -4.99 7.27 5.80
N VAL A 242 -5.72 6.48 5.00
CA VAL A 242 -6.93 6.97 4.31
C VAL A 242 -7.99 7.42 5.31
N ILE A 243 -8.23 6.63 6.37
CA ILE A 243 -9.26 6.90 7.38
C ILE A 243 -8.96 8.17 8.18
N TRP A 244 -7.75 8.30 8.73
CA TRP A 244 -7.43 9.30 9.75
C TRP A 244 -6.64 10.50 9.25
N MET A 245 -6.12 10.45 8.02
CA MET A 245 -5.41 11.56 7.40
C MET A 245 -6.01 11.94 6.06
N GLY A 246 -6.16 10.99 5.14
CA GLY A 246 -6.56 11.24 3.76
C GLY A 246 -7.94 11.86 3.62
N LEU A 247 -8.97 11.22 4.17
CA LEU A 247 -10.34 11.72 4.13
C LEU A 247 -10.54 12.98 5.01
N PRO A 248 -10.02 13.03 6.27
CA PRO A 248 -10.13 14.22 7.11
C PRO A 248 -9.47 15.47 6.52
N ARG A 249 -8.30 15.35 5.87
CA ARG A 249 -7.64 16.47 5.18
C ARG A 249 -8.44 16.97 3.97
N GLN A 250 -9.45 16.24 3.53
CA GLN A 250 -10.40 16.65 2.49
C GLN A 250 -11.77 17.08 3.06
N GLY A 251 -11.94 17.12 4.39
CA GLY A 251 -13.20 17.51 5.06
C GLY A 251 -14.17 16.35 5.32
N ILE A 252 -13.72 15.10 5.18
CA ILE A 252 -14.57 13.90 5.27
C ILE A 252 -14.21 13.06 6.51
N TRP A 253 -15.20 12.80 7.36
CA TRP A 253 -15.07 11.89 8.51
C TRP A 253 -16.03 10.71 8.39
N LEU A 254 -15.45 9.51 8.49
CA LEU A 254 -16.19 8.25 8.47
C LEU A 254 -16.92 8.03 9.81
N ARG A 255 -18.02 7.29 9.76
CA ARG A 255 -18.70 6.77 10.95
C ARG A 255 -17.85 5.64 11.56
N GLU A 256 -17.99 5.38 12.86
CA GLU A 256 -17.22 4.33 13.55
C GLU A 256 -17.36 2.95 12.89
N ARG A 257 -18.58 2.60 12.45
CA ARG A 257 -18.83 1.36 11.72
C ARG A 257 -18.10 1.32 10.38
N GLU A 258 -18.08 2.43 9.62
CA GLU A 258 -17.36 2.51 8.35
C GLU A 258 -15.85 2.33 8.56
N VAL A 259 -15.30 2.89 9.65
CA VAL A 259 -13.90 2.69 10.04
C VAL A 259 -13.61 1.21 10.32
N ALA A 260 -14.43 0.57 11.17
CA ALA A 260 -14.25 -0.85 11.49
C ALA A 260 -14.39 -1.76 10.26
N ASP A 261 -15.40 -1.50 9.42
CA ASP A 261 -15.65 -2.28 8.20
C ASP A 261 -14.50 -2.13 7.19
N TYR A 262 -13.97 -0.92 6.98
CA TYR A 262 -12.85 -0.67 6.07
C TYR A 262 -11.52 -1.28 6.59
N LEU A 263 -11.29 -1.25 7.91
CA LEU A 263 -10.14 -1.95 8.50
C LEU A 263 -10.24 -3.47 8.37
N ALA A 264 -11.44 -4.05 8.51
CA ALA A 264 -11.65 -5.48 8.34
C ALA A 264 -11.30 -5.95 6.91
N LEU A 265 -11.70 -5.17 5.89
CA LEU A 265 -11.30 -5.40 4.50
C LEU A 265 -9.77 -5.44 4.36
N TRP A 266 -9.07 -4.39 4.82
CA TRP A 266 -7.62 -4.33 4.68
C TRP A 266 -6.87 -5.31 5.58
N ARG A 267 -7.46 -5.74 6.70
CA ARG A 267 -6.95 -6.85 7.52
C ARG A 267 -6.96 -8.16 6.75
N TYR A 268 -8.02 -8.42 5.99
CA TYR A 268 -8.09 -9.60 5.12
C TYR A 268 -7.13 -9.51 3.92
N VAL A 269 -6.99 -8.33 3.31
CA VAL A 269 -5.97 -8.12 2.25
C VAL A 269 -4.56 -8.36 2.79
N ALA A 270 -4.23 -7.84 3.98
CA ALA A 270 -2.93 -8.06 4.61
C ALA A 270 -2.67 -9.55 4.90
N TYR A 271 -3.69 -10.29 5.33
CA TYR A 271 -3.63 -11.74 5.48
C TYR A 271 -3.29 -12.44 4.16
N LEU A 272 -4.02 -12.13 3.07
CA LEU A 272 -3.74 -12.69 1.75
C LEU A 272 -2.33 -12.37 1.25
N MET A 273 -1.81 -11.19 1.61
CA MET A 273 -0.47 -10.72 1.27
C MET A 273 0.65 -11.23 2.21
N GLY A 274 0.33 -12.08 3.19
CA GLY A 274 1.33 -12.62 4.13
C GLY A 274 1.91 -11.58 5.09
N THR A 275 1.18 -10.48 5.33
CA THR A 275 1.62 -9.36 6.17
C THR A 275 1.04 -9.48 7.59
N PRO A 276 1.80 -9.14 8.65
CA PRO A 276 1.24 -9.07 9.99
C PRO A 276 0.06 -8.09 10.04
N HIS A 277 -1.07 -8.54 10.59
CA HIS A 277 -2.36 -7.87 10.43
C HIS A 277 -3.15 -7.69 11.74
N ASP A 278 -2.67 -8.24 12.86
CA ASP A 278 -3.38 -8.14 14.16
C ASP A 278 -3.40 -6.73 14.74
N TRP A 279 -2.52 -5.84 14.27
CA TRP A 279 -2.58 -4.42 14.59
C TRP A 279 -3.88 -3.76 14.09
N MET A 280 -4.59 -4.35 13.12
CA MET A 280 -5.92 -3.92 12.65
C MET A 280 -7.10 -4.60 13.37
N SER A 281 -6.85 -5.43 14.37
CA SER A 281 -7.92 -6.13 15.12
C SER A 281 -8.92 -5.18 15.78
N THR A 282 -8.50 -3.97 16.13
CA THR A 282 -9.37 -2.90 16.65
C THR A 282 -9.06 -1.57 15.98
N THR A 283 -10.02 -0.65 16.00
CA THR A 283 -9.83 0.72 15.50
C THR A 283 -8.74 1.46 16.27
N GLY A 284 -8.67 1.25 17.59
CA GLY A 284 -7.66 1.86 18.46
C GLY A 284 -6.25 1.36 18.17
N SER A 285 -6.06 0.06 18.03
CA SER A 285 -4.75 -0.51 17.67
C SER A 285 -4.30 -0.08 16.27
N ALA A 286 -5.23 0.01 15.31
CA ALA A 286 -4.93 0.44 13.95
C ALA A 286 -4.47 1.90 13.92
N ARG A 287 -5.14 2.76 14.68
CA ARG A 287 -4.77 4.17 14.82
C ARG A 287 -3.39 4.34 15.47
N ARG A 288 -3.13 3.60 16.55
CA ARG A 288 -1.81 3.63 17.21
C ARG A 288 -0.69 3.13 16.29
N MET A 289 -0.95 2.15 15.44
CA MET A 289 0.03 1.70 14.45
C MET A 289 0.35 2.81 13.44
N LEU A 290 -0.65 3.51 12.89
CA LEU A 290 -0.44 4.69 12.05
C LEU A 290 0.45 5.73 12.77
N GLU A 291 0.05 6.10 13.99
CA GLU A 291 0.76 7.08 14.82
C GLU A 291 2.20 6.64 15.13
N SER A 292 2.44 5.33 15.34
CA SER A 292 3.77 4.75 15.56
C SER A 292 4.64 4.78 14.30
N LEU A 293 4.07 4.48 13.13
CA LEU A 293 4.77 4.52 11.84
C LEU A 293 5.16 5.95 11.45
N LEU A 294 4.32 6.94 11.74
CA LEU A 294 4.65 8.37 11.52
C LEU A 294 5.89 8.81 12.29
N VAL A 295 6.09 8.28 13.50
CA VAL A 295 7.29 8.53 14.33
C VAL A 295 8.50 7.76 13.79
N ALA A 296 8.32 6.50 13.41
CA ALA A 296 9.43 5.61 13.13
C ALA A 296 9.99 5.70 11.71
N GLU A 297 9.14 5.84 10.69
CA GLU A 297 9.51 5.52 9.31
C GLU A 297 9.65 6.74 8.38
N ILE A 298 8.97 7.86 8.65
CA ILE A 298 9.04 9.04 7.77
C ILE A 298 10.38 9.78 7.98
N ARG A 299 11.32 9.50 7.09
CA ARG A 299 12.67 10.10 7.02
C ARG A 299 13.06 10.23 5.55
N PRO A 300 12.63 11.32 4.87
CA PRO A 300 12.88 11.49 3.44
C PRO A 300 14.38 11.51 3.11
N SER A 301 14.75 10.89 1.99
CA SER A 301 16.10 10.90 1.44
C SER A 301 16.15 11.65 0.10
N ARG A 302 17.34 11.79 -0.49
CA ARG A 302 17.46 12.32 -1.86
C ARG A 302 16.71 11.46 -2.88
N ALA A 303 16.75 10.13 -2.71
CA ALA A 303 15.98 9.21 -3.55
C ALA A 303 14.47 9.46 -3.38
N SER A 304 14.00 9.74 -2.16
CA SER A 304 12.59 10.07 -1.92
C SER A 304 12.10 11.24 -2.78
N ALA A 305 12.89 12.32 -2.85
CA ALA A 305 12.56 13.48 -3.67
C ALA A 305 12.54 13.17 -5.17
N ASN A 306 13.50 12.37 -5.65
CA ASN A 306 13.55 11.95 -7.05
C ASN A 306 12.33 11.11 -7.43
N LEU A 307 12.01 10.08 -6.63
CA LEU A 307 10.90 9.18 -6.91
C LEU A 307 9.55 9.91 -6.84
N ALA A 308 9.35 10.80 -5.86
CA ALA A 308 8.16 11.62 -5.75
C ALA A 308 7.95 12.51 -6.99
N ASN A 309 9.01 13.16 -7.47
CA ASN A 309 8.94 13.98 -8.67
C ASN A 309 8.75 13.16 -9.95
N ASN A 310 9.32 11.96 -10.04
CA ASN A 310 9.08 11.05 -11.16
C ASN A 310 7.61 10.62 -11.23
N ILE A 311 6.97 10.35 -10.08
CA ILE A 311 5.54 10.03 -10.02
C ILE A 311 4.71 11.18 -10.61
N ILE A 312 4.96 12.42 -10.18
CA ILE A 312 4.21 13.56 -10.72
C ILE A 312 4.49 13.73 -12.22
N ALA A 313 5.76 13.63 -12.64
CA ALA A 313 6.13 13.76 -14.05
C ALA A 313 5.53 12.67 -14.95
N GLY A 314 5.40 11.45 -14.46
CA GLY A 314 4.81 10.33 -15.22
C GLY A 314 3.27 10.34 -15.25
N LEU A 315 2.63 11.08 -14.34
CA LEU A 315 1.16 11.17 -14.24
C LEU A 315 0.58 12.47 -14.78
N GLN A 316 1.35 13.56 -14.83
CA GLN A 316 0.86 14.86 -15.32
C GLN A 316 0.32 14.74 -16.74
N ASN A 317 -0.80 15.44 -17.00
CA ASN A 317 -1.45 15.50 -18.31
C ASN A 317 -1.78 14.12 -18.91
N GLN A 318 -1.93 13.09 -18.06
CA GLN A 318 -2.31 11.75 -18.48
C GLN A 318 -3.78 11.45 -18.11
N PRO A 319 -4.46 10.57 -18.89
CA PRO A 319 -5.80 10.14 -18.54
C PRO A 319 -5.85 9.38 -17.21
N PRO A 320 -6.99 9.42 -16.49
CA PRO A 320 -8.28 9.97 -16.95
C PRO A 320 -8.49 11.45 -16.64
N THR A 321 -7.75 12.04 -15.70
CA THR A 321 -8.01 13.41 -15.21
C THR A 321 -7.28 14.50 -15.98
N TYR A 322 -6.18 14.17 -16.67
CA TYR A 322 -5.31 15.14 -17.34
C TYR A 322 -4.88 16.29 -16.41
N ALA A 323 -4.64 15.98 -15.14
CA ALA A 323 -4.25 16.96 -14.13
C ALA A 323 -2.89 17.59 -14.47
N SER A 324 -2.77 18.91 -14.33
CA SER A 324 -1.51 19.63 -14.51
C SER A 324 -0.55 19.33 -13.37
N ARG A 325 0.75 19.57 -13.60
CA ARG A 325 1.80 19.37 -12.59
C ARG A 325 1.53 20.16 -11.32
N GLU A 326 1.19 21.43 -11.46
CA GLU A 326 1.01 22.38 -10.38
C GLU A 326 -0.21 22.00 -9.53
N PHE A 327 -1.27 21.48 -10.16
CA PHE A 327 -2.41 20.95 -9.44
C PHE A 327 -2.04 19.71 -8.64
N MET A 328 -1.25 18.79 -9.21
CA MET A 328 -0.73 17.63 -8.49
C MET A 328 0.19 18.02 -7.32
N CYS A 329 1.04 19.04 -7.50
CA CYS A 329 1.84 19.62 -6.42
C CYS A 329 0.94 20.20 -5.33
N ALA A 330 -0.11 20.95 -5.69
CA ALA A 330 -1.07 21.48 -4.73
C ALA A 330 -1.78 20.41 -3.92
N GLN A 331 -2.23 19.32 -4.56
CA GLN A 331 -2.80 18.16 -3.88
C GLN A 331 -1.82 17.54 -2.89
N THR A 332 -0.56 17.43 -3.30
CA THR A 332 0.50 16.86 -2.46
C THR A 332 0.77 17.74 -1.24
N TYR A 333 0.89 19.05 -1.41
CA TYR A 333 1.07 20.01 -0.30
C TYR A 333 -0.14 20.01 0.65
N TRP A 334 -1.34 20.03 0.09
CA TRP A 334 -2.58 20.03 0.89
C TRP A 334 -2.67 18.78 1.75
N LEU A 335 -2.39 17.62 1.15
CA LEU A 335 -2.57 16.34 1.82
C LEU A 335 -1.39 15.90 2.68
N ASN A 336 -0.16 16.34 2.44
CA ASN A 336 1.02 15.93 3.21
C ASN A 336 1.55 17.02 4.16
N GLY A 337 1.13 18.26 3.95
CA GLY A 337 1.65 19.42 4.65
C GLY A 337 2.99 19.92 4.09
N GLU A 338 3.32 21.15 4.43
CA GLU A 338 4.48 21.87 3.89
C GLU A 338 5.81 21.17 4.20
N GLN A 339 5.99 20.67 5.43
CA GLN A 339 7.24 20.05 5.87
C GLN A 339 7.63 18.83 5.01
N LEU A 340 6.70 17.90 4.80
CA LEU A 340 6.98 16.70 4.01
C LEU A 340 7.12 17.04 2.52
N SER A 341 6.26 17.91 1.99
CA SER A 341 6.34 18.31 0.58
C SER A 341 7.65 19.03 0.24
N GLN A 342 8.16 19.89 1.12
CA GLN A 342 9.48 20.51 0.94
C GLN A 342 10.61 19.47 1.04
N ALA A 343 10.55 18.54 1.99
CA ALA A 343 11.54 17.47 2.13
C ALA A 343 11.58 16.53 0.91
N LEU A 344 10.45 16.37 0.22
CA LEU A 344 10.34 15.65 -1.05
C LEU A 344 10.66 16.51 -2.29
N ALA A 345 11.11 17.75 -2.09
CA ALA A 345 11.39 18.73 -3.16
C ALA A 345 10.21 18.89 -4.14
N ILE A 346 8.98 18.91 -3.63
CA ILE A 346 7.79 19.21 -4.44
C ILE A 346 7.71 20.72 -4.62
N GLU A 347 7.50 21.13 -5.88
CA GLU A 347 7.36 22.54 -6.24
C GLU A 347 6.22 23.19 -5.46
N ARG A 348 6.49 24.37 -4.87
CA ARG A 348 5.50 25.08 -4.06
C ARG A 348 4.38 25.59 -4.97
N PRO A 349 3.13 25.18 -4.74
CA PRO A 349 2.00 25.59 -5.56
C PRO A 349 1.63 27.06 -5.32
N SER A 350 1.05 27.70 -6.34
CA SER A 350 0.48 29.05 -6.20
C SER A 350 -0.85 29.02 -5.46
N LEU A 351 -1.29 30.19 -4.97
CA LEU A 351 -2.59 30.33 -4.31
C LEU A 351 -3.77 29.91 -5.20
N PHE A 352 -3.63 30.08 -6.52
CA PHE A 352 -4.64 29.64 -7.48
C PHE A 352 -4.86 28.12 -7.42
N TYR A 353 -3.78 27.33 -7.46
CA TYR A 353 -3.90 25.87 -7.40
C TYR A 353 -4.36 25.38 -6.01
N PHE A 354 -3.96 26.07 -4.94
CA PHE A 354 -4.55 25.81 -3.62
C PHE A 354 -6.05 26.08 -3.57
N ALA A 355 -6.53 27.16 -4.20
CA ALA A 355 -7.96 27.45 -4.30
C ALA A 355 -8.72 26.36 -5.09
N LEU A 356 -8.11 25.81 -6.15
CA LEU A 356 -8.68 24.67 -6.88
C LEU A 356 -8.82 23.42 -6.01
N VAL A 357 -7.78 23.09 -5.23
CA VAL A 357 -7.83 21.95 -4.29
C VAL A 357 -8.89 22.16 -3.21
N LEU A 358 -9.00 23.38 -2.67
CA LEU A 358 -10.06 23.72 -1.72
C LEU A 358 -11.45 23.54 -2.34
N GLY A 359 -11.66 24.05 -3.57
CA GLY A 359 -12.92 23.87 -4.31
C GLY A 359 -13.26 22.39 -4.52
N GLN A 360 -12.28 21.56 -4.88
CA GLN A 360 -12.45 20.11 -4.98
C GLN A 360 -12.84 19.49 -3.63
N CYS A 361 -12.18 19.87 -2.52
CA CYS A 361 -12.50 19.36 -1.19
C CYS A 361 -13.93 19.74 -0.75
N ILE A 362 -14.37 20.96 -1.04
CA ILE A 362 -15.74 21.42 -0.79
C ILE A 362 -16.74 20.58 -1.60
N LEU A 363 -16.47 20.36 -2.89
CA LEU A 363 -17.30 19.51 -3.75
C LEU A 363 -17.40 18.08 -3.19
N PHE A 364 -16.26 17.48 -2.89
CA PHE A 364 -16.15 16.14 -2.32
C PHE A 364 -16.90 15.99 -1.00
N THR A 365 -16.71 16.93 -0.08
CA THR A 365 -17.38 16.94 1.22
C THR A 365 -18.90 17.05 1.05
N THR A 366 -19.34 17.99 0.21
CA THR A 366 -20.76 18.24 -0.05
C THR A 366 -21.43 17.00 -0.65
N LEU A 367 -20.87 16.44 -1.72
CA LEU A 367 -21.42 15.24 -2.36
C LEU A 367 -21.41 14.03 -1.42
N SER A 368 -20.31 13.83 -0.68
CA SER A 368 -20.19 12.70 0.24
C SER A 368 -21.25 12.73 1.34
N TYR A 369 -21.49 13.89 1.96
CA TYR A 369 -22.49 13.99 3.02
C TYR A 369 -23.92 14.01 2.50
N ILE A 370 -24.19 14.61 1.33
CA ILE A 370 -25.52 14.54 0.71
C ILE A 370 -25.87 13.09 0.38
N ASN A 371 -24.98 12.38 -0.34
CA ASN A 371 -25.22 10.99 -0.73
C ASN A 371 -25.39 10.10 0.51
N ARG A 372 -24.48 10.20 1.50
CA ARG A 372 -24.51 9.39 2.73
C ARG A 372 -25.72 9.66 3.64
N SER A 373 -26.41 10.80 3.46
CA SER A 373 -27.59 11.16 4.27
C SER A 373 -28.87 10.48 3.79
N ILE A 374 -28.91 9.99 2.55
CA ILE A 374 -30.09 9.37 1.95
C ILE A 374 -29.70 8.01 1.38
N SER A 375 -30.20 6.91 1.95
CA SER A 375 -29.80 5.54 1.60
C SER A 375 -29.87 5.23 0.11
N TYR A 376 -30.91 5.74 -0.58
CA TYR A 376 -31.03 5.59 -2.04
C TYR A 376 -29.91 6.30 -2.81
N LEU A 377 -29.56 7.54 -2.41
CA LEU A 377 -28.47 8.28 -3.06
C LEU A 377 -27.11 7.65 -2.76
N ASP A 378 -26.91 7.17 -1.53
CA ASP A 378 -25.69 6.49 -1.11
C ASP A 378 -25.44 5.23 -1.96
N GLU A 379 -26.41 4.34 -2.05
CA GLU A 379 -26.29 3.11 -2.84
C GLU A 379 -26.14 3.42 -4.34
N ARG A 380 -26.89 4.39 -4.87
CA ARG A 380 -26.73 4.84 -6.27
C ARG A 380 -25.31 5.37 -6.52
N ASN A 381 -24.76 6.18 -5.61
CA ASN A 381 -23.41 6.73 -5.72
C ASN A 381 -22.34 5.64 -5.66
N ILE A 382 -22.51 4.63 -4.80
CA ILE A 382 -21.62 3.46 -4.72
C ILE A 382 -21.61 2.72 -6.06
N GLN A 383 -22.78 2.40 -6.61
CA GLN A 383 -22.87 1.67 -7.88
C GLN A 383 -22.31 2.47 -9.07
N LEU A 384 -22.58 3.78 -9.11
CA LEU A 384 -22.00 4.67 -10.13
C LEU A 384 -20.48 4.75 -10.03
N SER A 385 -19.95 4.93 -8.81
CA SER A 385 -18.50 4.99 -8.57
C SER A 385 -17.82 3.68 -8.94
N LEU A 386 -18.41 2.55 -8.54
CA LEU A 386 -17.96 1.21 -8.92
C LEU A 386 -17.88 1.07 -10.45
N GLY A 387 -18.96 1.40 -11.15
CA GLY A 387 -18.99 1.36 -12.61
C GLY A 387 -17.91 2.24 -13.25
N VAL A 388 -17.88 3.54 -12.91
CA VAL A 388 -16.92 4.49 -13.50
C VAL A 388 -15.47 4.05 -13.29
N LEU A 389 -15.14 3.58 -12.08
CA LEU A 389 -13.78 3.19 -11.74
C LEU A 389 -13.36 1.88 -12.41
N LEU A 390 -14.25 0.88 -12.47
CA LEU A 390 -13.97 -0.38 -13.18
C LEU A 390 -13.86 -0.16 -14.69
N TYR A 391 -14.82 0.53 -15.30
CA TYR A 391 -14.78 0.81 -16.75
C TYR A 391 -13.60 1.69 -17.15
N GLY A 392 -13.23 2.66 -16.31
CA GLY A 392 -12.13 3.59 -16.59
C GLY A 392 -10.74 2.93 -16.64
N VAL A 393 -10.53 1.85 -15.89
CA VAL A 393 -9.26 1.11 -15.84
C VAL A 393 -9.28 -0.06 -16.84
N LEU A 394 -10.35 -0.86 -16.88
CA LEU A 394 -10.46 -2.02 -17.78
C LEU A 394 -10.52 -1.65 -19.27
N SER A 395 -10.94 -0.43 -19.63
CA SER A 395 -10.93 0.04 -21.03
C SER A 395 -9.56 0.53 -21.50
N LYS A 396 -8.55 0.58 -20.63
CA LYS A 396 -7.23 1.17 -20.90
C LYS A 396 -6.03 0.29 -20.52
N SER A 397 -6.26 -0.88 -19.93
CA SER A 397 -5.29 -1.98 -19.80
C SER A 397 -5.27 -2.84 -21.06
#